data_AF-A0A958K430-F1
#
_entry.id   AF-A0A958K430-F1
#
_cell.length_a   1.000
_cell.length_b   1.000
_cell.length_c   1.000
_cell.angle_alpha   90.00
_cell.angle_beta   90.00
_cell.angle_gamma   90.00
#
_symmetry.space_group_name_H-M   'P 1'
#
loop_
_entity.id
_entity.type
_entity.pdbx_description
1 polymer ?
#
loop_
_entity_poly.entity_id
_entity_poly.type
_entity_poly.pdbx_seq_one_letter_code
_entity_poly.pdbx_strand_id
1 'polypeptide(L)'
;MYVGGITYTINKSFGSLQLVPEAKGLRLCYTALLNGVEDKNAPGYLDLLLPLEAVGGLWATARAFLYAVESLDENVILRGTDAEGANDTLIKLYRDKPRGQHGRLSGEETCWLRLVTGRSEEERRRIKLGPRDLLCIELACNSVLVLAGVGGTHNPREYTPPS
;
A
#
# COMPACT_ATOMS: atom_id res chain seq x y z
N MET A 1 0.71 -1.12 16.32
CA MET A 1 2.09 -0.63 16.17
C MET A 1 3.05 -1.77 16.40
N TYR A 2 3.85 -2.09 15.40
CA TYR A 2 4.97 -3.02 15.47
C TYR A 2 6.18 -2.31 16.08
N VAL A 3 6.93 -3.02 16.94
CA VAL A 3 8.12 -2.52 17.62
C VAL A 3 9.30 -3.43 17.28
N GLY A 4 10.40 -2.85 16.81
CA GLY A 4 11.60 -3.57 16.36
C GLY A 4 11.62 -3.89 14.86
N GLY A 5 12.78 -4.31 14.36
CA GLY A 5 13.00 -4.62 12.93
C GLY A 5 13.04 -3.39 12.01
N ILE A 6 13.18 -3.62 10.70
CA ILE A 6 13.10 -2.56 9.69
C ILE A 6 11.62 -2.21 9.51
N THR A 7 11.22 -0.98 9.84
CA THR A 7 9.86 -0.47 9.64
C THR A 7 9.93 0.90 8.98
N TYR A 8 9.12 1.10 7.94
CA TYR A 8 8.94 2.41 7.32
C TYR A 8 7.61 3.00 7.77
N THR A 9 7.55 4.29 8.04
CA THR A 9 6.35 4.92 8.62
C THR A 9 5.94 6.15 7.83
N ILE A 10 4.66 6.21 7.47
CA ILE A 10 4.00 7.36 6.87
C ILE A 10 3.05 7.95 7.91
N ASN A 11 3.46 9.07 8.50
CA ASN A 11 2.67 9.78 9.51
C ASN A 11 1.87 10.92 8.87
N LYS A 12 0.60 11.03 9.25
CA LYS A 12 -0.30 12.12 8.88
C LYS A 12 -1.03 12.59 10.13
N SER A 13 -1.63 13.78 10.06
CA SER A 13 -2.38 14.36 11.20
C SER A 13 -3.57 13.49 11.66
N PHE A 14 -4.06 12.59 10.80
CA PHE A 14 -5.23 11.74 11.04
C PHE A 14 -4.88 10.25 11.22
N GLY A 15 -3.59 9.87 11.18
CA GLY A 15 -3.18 8.49 11.44
C GLY A 15 -1.75 8.18 11.05
N SER A 16 -1.30 6.99 11.42
CA SER A 16 0.00 6.44 11.06
C SER A 16 -0.18 5.16 10.24
N LEU A 17 0.58 5.04 9.14
CA LEU A 17 0.72 3.80 8.39
C LEU A 17 2.15 3.29 8.57
N GLN A 18 2.28 2.11 9.16
CA GLN A 18 3.53 1.35 9.19
C GLN A 18 3.56 0.36 8.01
N LEU A 19 4.70 0.30 7.35
CA LEU A 19 5.06 -0.65 6.31
C LEU A 19 6.18 -1.53 6.88
N VAL A 20 5.85 -2.78 7.16
CA VAL A 20 6.74 -3.76 7.79
C VAL A 20 7.08 -4.84 6.76
N PRO A 21 8.31 -4.84 6.22
CA PRO A 21 8.73 -5.86 5.27
C PRO A 21 8.83 -7.24 5.92
N GLU A 22 8.24 -8.25 5.29
CA GLU A 22 8.37 -9.66 5.64
C GLU A 22 8.80 -10.47 4.41
N ALA A 23 9.41 -11.64 4.60
CA ALA A 23 9.80 -12.49 3.47
C ALA A 23 8.59 -12.95 2.61
N LYS A 24 7.39 -13.01 3.20
CA LYS A 24 6.16 -13.45 2.51
C LYS A 24 5.37 -12.30 1.89
N GLY A 25 5.76 -11.05 2.10
CA GLY A 25 4.97 -9.90 1.67
C GLY A 25 5.23 -8.62 2.45
N LEU A 26 4.40 -7.61 2.20
CA LEU A 26 4.49 -6.32 2.88
C LEU A 26 3.34 -6.17 3.87
N ARG A 27 3.62 -6.07 5.16
CA ARG A 27 2.57 -5.79 6.14
C ARG A 27 2.26 -4.30 6.19
N LEU A 28 0.98 -3.97 6.02
CA LEU A 28 0.43 -2.63 6.19
C LEU A 28 -0.33 -2.60 7.52
N CYS A 29 0.16 -1.79 8.45
CA CYS A 29 -0.51 -1.52 9.71
C CYS A 29 -0.91 -0.04 9.76
N TYR A 30 -2.15 0.29 9.43
CA TYR A 30 -2.69 1.63 9.58
C TYR A 30 -3.48 1.76 10.87
N THR A 31 -3.16 2.79 11.66
CA THR A 31 -3.89 3.15 12.88
C THR A 31 -4.36 4.60 12.78
N ALA A 32 -5.66 4.83 13.00
CA ALA A 32 -6.22 6.17 12.99
C ALA A 32 -5.83 6.94 14.25
N LEU A 33 -5.64 8.25 14.12
CA LEU A 33 -5.46 9.16 15.26
C LEU A 33 -6.82 9.76 15.63
N LEU A 34 -7.35 9.39 16.79
CA LEU A 34 -8.56 9.97 17.39
C LEU A 34 -8.15 10.82 18.59
N ASN A 35 -8.50 12.11 18.57
CA ASN A 35 -8.13 13.06 19.63
C ASN A 35 -6.62 13.06 19.95
N GLY A 36 -5.77 12.86 18.93
CA GLY A 36 -4.31 12.84 19.08
C GLY A 36 -3.73 11.51 19.59
N VAL A 37 -4.56 10.48 19.79
CA VAL A 37 -4.13 9.15 20.25
C VAL A 37 -4.41 8.12 19.17
N GLU A 38 -3.46 7.21 18.94
CA GLU A 38 -3.66 6.08 18.04
C GLU A 38 -4.64 5.07 18.65
N ASP A 39 -5.69 4.72 17.90
CA ASP A 39 -6.69 3.76 18.34
C ASP A 39 -6.87 2.64 17.31
N LYS A 40 -6.63 1.39 17.75
CA LYS A 40 -6.78 0.18 16.93
C LYS A 40 -8.24 -0.27 16.80
N ASN A 41 -9.12 0.21 17.67
CA ASN A 41 -10.55 -0.07 17.60
C ASN A 41 -11.29 0.96 16.74
N ALA A 42 -10.60 2.01 16.30
CA ALA A 42 -11.18 3.02 15.42
C ALA A 42 -11.55 2.41 14.06
N PRO A 43 -12.65 2.86 13.45
CA PRO A 43 -12.98 2.52 12.07
C PRO A 43 -11.79 2.77 11.13
N GLY A 44 -11.62 1.88 10.15
CA GLY A 44 -10.53 1.97 9.18
C GLY A 44 -9.16 1.53 9.69
N TYR A 45 -9.03 1.03 10.94
CA TYR A 45 -7.86 0.27 11.35
C TYR A 45 -7.59 -0.87 10.36
N LEU A 46 -6.31 -1.06 10.03
CA LEU A 46 -5.86 -2.11 9.11
C LEU A 46 -4.60 -2.74 9.69
N ASP A 47 -4.55 -4.06 9.77
CA ASP A 47 -3.32 -4.84 9.94
C ASP A 47 -3.41 -6.04 9.01
N LEU A 48 -2.69 -5.95 7.90
CA LEU A 48 -2.83 -6.83 6.77
C LEU A 48 -1.47 -7.11 6.15
N LEU A 49 -1.23 -8.37 5.77
CA LEU A 49 -0.10 -8.74 4.93
C LEU A 49 -0.51 -8.67 3.45
N LEU A 50 0.01 -7.69 2.70
CA LEU A 50 -0.02 -7.75 1.25
C LEU A 50 0.84 -8.92 0.79
N PRO A 51 0.31 -9.83 -0.03
CA PRO A 51 1.02 -11.03 -0.43
C PRO A 51 2.14 -10.67 -1.43
N LEU A 52 3.20 -11.48 -1.46
CA LEU A 52 4.41 -11.20 -2.24
C LEU A 52 4.12 -10.90 -3.72
N GLU A 53 3.11 -11.54 -4.32
CA GLU A 53 2.72 -11.35 -5.71
C GLU A 53 2.23 -9.92 -6.01
N ALA A 54 1.68 -9.23 -5.01
CA ALA A 54 1.19 -7.85 -5.14
C ALA A 54 2.29 -6.80 -4.91
N VAL A 55 3.44 -7.18 -4.34
CA VAL A 55 4.49 -6.23 -3.94
C VAL A 55 5.20 -5.63 -5.16
N GLY A 56 5.40 -6.41 -6.23
CA GLY A 56 6.10 -5.94 -7.43
C GLY A 56 5.40 -4.78 -8.14
N GLY A 57 4.07 -4.86 -8.31
CA GLY A 57 3.27 -3.78 -8.89
C GLY A 57 3.28 -2.52 -8.04
N LEU A 58 3.14 -2.68 -6.72
CA LEU A 58 3.20 -1.57 -5.77
C LEU A 58 4.57 -0.87 -5.79
N TRP A 59 5.66 -1.63 -5.84
CA TRP A 59 7.02 -1.10 -5.96
C TRP A 59 7.20 -0.29 -7.24
N ALA A 60 6.83 -0.88 -8.39
CA ALA A 60 7.00 -0.25 -9.70
C ALA A 60 6.20 1.06 -9.80
N THR A 61 4.95 1.04 -9.33
CA THR A 61 4.07 2.21 -9.36
C THR A 61 4.54 3.31 -8.41
N ALA A 62 4.95 2.97 -7.18
CA ALA A 62 5.51 3.95 -6.24
C ALA A 62 6.76 4.62 -6.79
N ARG A 63 7.65 3.82 -7.41
CA ARG A 63 8.87 4.31 -8.06
C ARG A 63 8.56 5.22 -9.24
N ALA A 64 7.65 4.83 -10.12
CA ALA A 64 7.25 5.67 -11.25
C ALA A 64 6.67 7.01 -10.80
N PHE A 65 5.82 7.00 -9.77
CA PHE A 65 5.27 8.24 -9.20
C PHE A 65 6.36 9.12 -8.55
N LEU A 66 7.31 8.52 -7.84
CA LEU A 66 8.43 9.25 -7.22
C LEU A 66 9.28 9.99 -8.26
N TYR A 67 9.51 9.39 -9.43
CA TYR A 67 10.31 9.98 -10.50
C TYR A 67 9.48 10.72 -11.57
N ALA A 68 8.21 11.01 -11.28
CA ALA A 68 7.30 11.71 -12.21
C ALA A 68 7.22 11.05 -13.60
N VAL A 69 7.30 9.72 -13.64
CA VAL A 69 7.11 8.91 -14.85
C VAL A 69 5.64 8.50 -14.97
N GLU A 70 5.16 8.32 -16.19
CA GLU A 70 3.83 7.78 -16.47
C GLU A 70 3.72 6.33 -15.96
N SER A 71 2.64 6.04 -15.23
CA SER A 71 2.30 4.71 -14.75
C SER A 71 0.79 4.61 -14.56
N LEU A 72 0.27 3.39 -14.65
CA LEU A 72 -1.11 3.07 -14.29
C LEU A 72 -1.27 3.07 -12.77
N ASP A 73 -2.53 3.11 -12.33
CA ASP A 73 -2.89 2.88 -10.93
C ASP A 73 -2.59 1.43 -10.54
N GLU A 74 -2.03 1.24 -9.35
CA GLU A 74 -1.91 -0.08 -8.76
C GLU A 74 -3.14 -0.35 -7.88
N ASN A 75 -3.76 -1.52 -8.04
CA ASN A 75 -4.94 -1.92 -7.28
C ASN A 75 -4.76 -3.34 -6.76
N VAL A 76 -4.68 -3.48 -5.44
CA VAL A 76 -4.65 -4.78 -4.77
C VAL A 76 -5.98 -5.00 -4.07
N ILE A 77 -6.70 -6.04 -4.50
CA ILE A 77 -7.96 -6.44 -3.91
C ILE A 77 -7.74 -7.76 -3.19
N LEU A 78 -7.92 -7.73 -1.88
CA LEU A 78 -7.89 -8.94 -1.05
C LEU A 78 -9.32 -9.31 -0.73
N ARG A 79 -9.74 -10.45 -1.25
CA ARG A 79 -11.10 -10.95 -1.06
C ARG A 79 -11.28 -11.42 0.37
N GLY A 80 -12.37 -10.98 1.00
CA GLY A 80 -12.80 -11.58 2.25
C GLY A 80 -13.14 -13.06 2.05
N THR A 81 -12.96 -13.88 3.07
CA THR A 81 -13.50 -15.24 3.05
C THR A 81 -15.02 -15.17 3.25
N ASP A 82 -15.78 -15.92 2.45
CA ASP A 82 -17.25 -15.97 2.53
C ASP A 82 -17.78 -16.41 3.91
N ALA A 83 -16.93 -17.02 4.73
CA ALA A 83 -17.19 -17.29 6.14
C ALA A 83 -17.00 -16.00 6.96
N GLU A 84 -18.09 -15.51 7.57
CA GLU A 84 -18.12 -14.45 8.59
C GLU A 84 -18.15 -12.98 8.12
N GLY A 85 -18.80 -12.67 6.99
CA GLY A 85 -19.12 -11.27 6.67
C GLY A 85 -17.88 -10.37 6.48
N ALA A 86 -16.72 -10.98 6.22
CA ALA A 86 -15.48 -10.29 5.93
C ALA A 86 -15.64 -9.48 4.64
N ASN A 87 -15.44 -8.16 4.72
CA ASN A 87 -15.47 -7.29 3.54
C ASN A 87 -14.16 -7.42 2.75
N ASP A 88 -14.27 -7.30 1.43
CA ASP A 88 -13.09 -7.14 0.57
C ASP A 88 -12.29 -5.90 1.00
N THR A 89 -10.97 -6.05 1.03
CA THR A 89 -10.05 -4.93 1.28
C THR A 89 -9.44 -4.47 -0.03
N LEU A 90 -9.50 -3.16 -0.31
CA LEU A 90 -8.85 -2.53 -1.45
C LEU A 90 -7.70 -1.65 -0.98
N ILE A 91 -6.53 -1.88 -1.56
CA ILE A 91 -5.37 -0.98 -1.48
C ILE A 91 -5.12 -0.45 -2.88
N LYS A 92 -5.24 0.86 -3.05
CA LYS A 92 -5.06 1.53 -4.34
C LYS A 92 -4.00 2.62 -4.25
N LEU A 93 -2.95 2.52 -5.05
CA LEU A 93 -1.96 3.57 -5.24
C LEU A 93 -2.22 4.24 -6.60
N TYR A 94 -2.52 5.53 -6.58
CA TYR A 94 -2.91 6.26 -7.78
C TYR A 94 -2.41 7.71 -7.78
N ARG A 95 -2.46 8.34 -8.95
CA ARG A 95 -2.09 9.74 -9.13
C ARG A 95 -3.25 10.50 -9.77
N ASP A 96 -3.39 11.77 -9.42
CA ASP A 96 -4.36 12.65 -10.07
C ASP A 96 -4.11 12.69 -11.59
N LYS A 97 -5.16 13.04 -12.36
CA LYS A 97 -5.04 13.20 -13.80
C LYS A 97 -3.95 14.23 -14.14
N PRO A 98 -3.14 14.00 -15.20
CA PRO A 98 -2.12 14.94 -15.63
C PRO A 98 -2.69 16.33 -15.90
N ARG A 99 -1.95 17.38 -15.50
CA ARG A 99 -2.37 18.80 -15.65
C ARG A 99 -1.48 19.62 -16.57
N GLY A 100 -0.40 19.04 -17.08
CA GLY A 100 0.52 19.68 -18.01
C GLY A 100 -0.06 19.87 -19.41
N GLN A 101 0.70 20.56 -20.26
CA GLN A 101 0.32 20.78 -21.66
C GLN A 101 0.05 19.45 -22.36
N HIS A 102 -1.02 19.43 -23.17
CA HIS A 102 -1.47 18.25 -23.91
C HIS A 102 -1.74 17.01 -23.04
N GLY A 103 -2.09 17.19 -21.76
CA GLY A 103 -2.39 16.08 -20.85
C GLY A 103 -1.17 15.30 -20.41
N ARG A 104 0.03 15.90 -20.48
CA ARG A 104 1.26 15.35 -19.90
C ARG A 104 1.37 15.67 -18.42
N LEU A 105 2.23 14.94 -17.72
CA LEU A 105 2.56 15.21 -16.32
C LEU A 105 3.21 16.60 -16.19
N SER A 106 2.73 17.40 -15.22
CA SER A 106 3.38 18.64 -14.83
C SER A 106 4.35 18.45 -13.65
N GLY A 107 4.23 17.33 -12.93
CA GLY A 107 4.94 17.09 -11.67
C GLY A 107 4.20 17.65 -10.44
N GLU A 108 3.07 18.35 -10.65
CA GLU A 108 2.22 18.88 -9.59
C GLU A 108 1.07 17.93 -9.23
N GLU A 109 0.93 16.81 -9.95
CA GLU A 109 -0.10 15.83 -9.70
C GLU A 109 0.06 15.22 -8.29
N THR A 110 -1.03 15.17 -7.55
CA THR A 110 -1.01 14.56 -6.23
C THR A 110 -1.06 13.03 -6.35
N CYS A 111 -0.16 12.36 -5.63
CA CYS A 111 -0.19 10.91 -5.46
C CYS A 111 -0.98 10.55 -4.20
N TRP A 112 -1.69 9.43 -4.25
CA TRP A 112 -2.64 9.02 -3.23
C TRP A 112 -2.50 7.52 -2.96
N LEU A 113 -2.51 7.15 -1.68
CA LEU A 113 -2.78 5.79 -1.24
C LEU A 113 -4.19 5.74 -0.67
N ARG A 114 -5.04 4.88 -1.22
CA ARG A 114 -6.38 4.62 -0.71
C ARG A 114 -6.41 3.24 -0.06
N LEU A 115 -6.86 3.21 1.20
CA LEU A 115 -7.15 2.00 1.96
C LEU A 115 -8.66 1.93 2.16
N VAL A 116 -9.27 0.80 1.81
CA VAL A 116 -10.70 0.56 2.00
C VAL A 116 -10.83 -0.77 2.71
N THR A 117 -11.27 -0.75 3.96
CA THR A 117 -11.43 -1.95 4.80
C THR A 117 -12.88 -2.35 5.02
N GLY A 118 -13.81 -1.57 4.47
CA GLY A 118 -15.24 -1.80 4.63
C GLY A 118 -16.08 -0.84 3.77
N ARG A 119 -17.38 -0.84 4.01
CA ARG A 119 -18.36 -0.16 3.13
C ARG A 119 -18.58 1.30 3.51
N SER A 120 -18.42 1.64 4.80
CA SER A 120 -18.66 3.00 5.30
C SER A 120 -17.53 3.96 4.91
N GLU A 121 -17.82 5.27 4.91
CA GLU A 121 -16.79 6.29 4.68
C GLU A 121 -15.74 6.32 5.81
N GLU A 122 -16.15 5.96 7.03
CA GLU A 122 -15.25 5.85 8.18
C GLU A 122 -14.25 4.69 8.05
N GLU A 123 -14.47 3.72 7.17
CA GLU A 123 -13.55 2.62 6.84
C GLU A 123 -12.68 2.91 5.62
N ARG A 124 -12.81 4.10 5.03
CA ARG A 124 -12.05 4.53 3.85
C ARG A 124 -11.02 5.56 4.26
N ARG A 125 -9.76 5.36 3.87
CA ARG A 125 -8.67 6.30 4.10
C ARG A 125 -8.04 6.68 2.79
N ARG A 126 -7.93 7.99 2.56
CA ARG A 126 -7.22 8.56 1.41
C ARG A 126 -6.03 9.36 1.92
N ILE A 127 -4.85 8.81 1.75
CA ILE A 127 -3.59 9.35 2.26
C ILE A 127 -2.90 10.09 1.12
N LYS A 128 -2.76 11.42 1.26
CA LYS A 128 -1.95 12.23 0.33
C LYS A 128 -0.47 11.89 0.52
N LEU A 129 0.17 11.46 -0.55
CA LEU A 129 1.58 11.06 -0.56
C LEU A 129 2.45 12.19 -1.11
N GLY A 130 3.48 12.56 -0.35
CA GLY A 130 4.61 13.33 -0.84
C GLY A 130 5.77 12.42 -1.28
N PRO A 131 6.87 13.01 -1.80
CA PRO A 131 8.03 12.25 -2.26
C PRO A 131 8.63 11.32 -1.20
N ARG A 132 8.69 11.77 0.07
CA ARG A 132 9.17 10.94 1.17
C ARG A 132 8.27 9.73 1.42
N ASP A 133 6.95 9.88 1.31
CA ASP A 133 6.01 8.79 1.54
C ASP A 133 6.12 7.74 0.42
N LEU A 134 6.27 8.20 -0.83
CA LEU A 134 6.52 7.31 -1.98
C LEU A 134 7.84 6.57 -1.84
N LEU A 135 8.90 7.24 -1.38
CA LEU A 135 10.18 6.61 -1.07
C LEU A 135 10.05 5.56 0.04
N CYS A 136 9.25 5.82 1.08
CA CYS A 136 8.97 4.81 2.12
C CYS A 136 8.29 3.57 1.55
N ILE A 137 7.33 3.72 0.64
CA ILE A 137 6.67 2.59 -0.03
C ILE A 137 7.67 1.83 -0.89
N GLU A 138 8.46 2.53 -1.71
CA GLU A 138 9.47 1.94 -2.58
C GLU A 138 10.50 1.13 -1.80
N LEU A 139 11.09 1.71 -0.74
CA LEU A 139 12.07 1.04 0.11
C LEU A 139 11.49 -0.14 0.89
N ALA A 140 10.25 -0.01 1.37
CA ALA A 140 9.57 -1.10 2.06
C ALA A 140 9.34 -2.29 1.11
N CYS A 141 8.86 -2.03 -0.11
CA CYS A 141 8.70 -3.07 -1.11
C CYS A 141 10.04 -3.67 -1.53
N ASN A 142 11.07 -2.85 -1.75
CA ASN A 142 12.41 -3.35 -2.08
C ASN A 142 12.98 -4.26 -0.98
N SER A 143 12.77 -3.90 0.29
CA SER A 143 13.16 -4.74 1.42
C SER A 143 12.45 -6.10 1.41
N VAL A 144 11.15 -6.14 1.07
CA VAL A 144 10.42 -7.41 0.89
C VAL A 144 11.04 -8.25 -0.21
N LEU A 145 11.38 -7.66 -1.37
CA LEU A 145 12.00 -8.39 -2.48
C LEU A 145 13.34 -9.02 -2.08
N VAL A 146 14.17 -8.28 -1.34
CA VAL A 146 15.43 -8.80 -0.80
C VAL A 146 15.18 -9.93 0.21
N LEU A 147 14.28 -9.72 1.18
CA LEU A 147 13.93 -10.74 2.18
C LEU A 147 13.34 -12.00 1.54
N ALA A 148 12.55 -11.85 0.48
CA ALA A 148 11.96 -12.98 -0.22
C ALA A 148 13.00 -13.81 -0.99
N GLY A 149 13.99 -13.14 -1.58
CA GLY A 149 15.14 -13.80 -2.21
C GLY A 149 16.01 -14.55 -1.18
N VAL A 150 16.37 -13.89 -0.08
CA VAL A 150 17.18 -14.49 0.99
C VAL A 150 16.43 -15.63 1.70
N GLY A 151 15.13 -15.47 1.94
CA GLY A 151 14.29 -16.44 2.63
C GLY A 151 13.79 -17.58 1.75
N GLY A 152 14.08 -17.58 0.45
CA GLY A 152 13.62 -18.62 -0.49
C GLY A 152 12.08 -18.68 -0.63
N THR A 153 11.38 -17.59 -0.34
CA THR A 153 9.91 -17.52 -0.45
C THR A 153 9.47 -17.11 -1.85
N HIS A 154 10.37 -16.52 -2.65
CA HIS A 154 10.13 -16.24 -4.07
C HIS A 154 10.14 -17.54 -4.89
N ASN A 155 8.97 -18.16 -5.04
CA ASN A 155 8.78 -19.43 -5.73
C ASN A 155 7.89 -19.23 -6.98
N PRO A 156 8.43 -18.60 -8.05
CA PRO A 156 7.65 -18.38 -9.26
C PRO A 156 7.21 -19.71 -9.86
N ARG A 157 5.94 -19.78 -10.27
CA ARG A 157 5.37 -20.91 -10.99
C ARG A 157 4.80 -20.41 -12.31
N GLU A 158 5.01 -21.18 -13.37
CA GLU A 158 4.36 -20.90 -14.64
C GLU A 158 2.85 -21.09 -14.50
N TYR A 159 2.06 -20.13 -15.03
CA TYR A 159 0.62 -20.27 -15.06
C TYR A 159 0.24 -21.27 -16.15
N THR A 160 -0.34 -22.40 -15.75
CA THR A 160 -0.95 -23.35 -16.68
C THR A 160 -2.47 -23.12 -16.66
N PRO A 161 -3.08 -22.57 -17.73
CA PRO A 161 -4.52 -22.41 -17.79
C PRO A 161 -5.22 -23.77 -17.71
N PRO A 162 -6.42 -23.85 -17.09
CA PRO A 162 -7.22 -25.06 -17.15
C PRO A 162 -7.56 -25.39 -18.61
N SER A 163 -7.42 -26.67 -18.96
CA SER A 163 -7.76 -27.24 -20.28
C SER A 163 -9.25 -27.22 -20.58
#